data_AF-A0A7Y2GB32-F1
#
_entry.id   AF-A0A7Y2GB32-F1
#
_cell.length_a   1.000
_cell.length_b   1.000
_cell.length_c   1.000
_cell.angle_alpha   90.00
_cell.angle_beta   90.00
_cell.angle_gamma   90.00
#
_symmetry.space_group_name_H-M   'P 1'
#
loop_
_entity.id
_entity.type
_entity.pdbx_description
1 polymer ?
#
loop_
_entity_poly.entity_id
_entity_poly.type
_entity_poly.pdbx_seq_one_letter_code
_entity_poly.pdbx_strand_id
1 'polypeptide(L)'
;RDRWTVTTRCCLDAGIPIRDLGDLRNGQAVAADITGERLASAGFDASPVTEDEAATSLVELSRFHRLTVFEYFMTDKVGHSRSFDDARTVLMSLDRFLGTLTTESRRAEITLLVTSDHGNMEDLSRKTHTRNPVPFIAVGPAAPLFGDVASILDVTPAIVAALSDRL
;
A
#
# COMPACT_ATOMS: atom_id res chain seq x y z
N ARG A 1 9.75 -18.64 12.95
CA ARG A 1 8.45 -18.92 12.33
C ARG A 1 7.43 -18.15 13.16
N ASP A 2 6.48 -17.45 12.54
CA ASP A 2 5.61 -16.41 13.15
C ASP A 2 6.20 -14.99 13.24
N ARG A 3 6.93 -14.55 12.20
CA ARG A 3 7.21 -13.13 12.00
C ARG A 3 6.26 -12.60 10.93
N TRP A 4 5.09 -12.13 11.37
CA TRP A 4 4.10 -11.47 10.52
C TRP A 4 4.38 -9.96 10.48
N THR A 5 4.05 -9.30 9.37
CA THR A 5 3.96 -7.84 9.37
C THR A 5 2.85 -7.41 10.34
N VAL A 6 2.92 -6.18 10.86
CA VAL A 6 1.91 -5.67 11.80
C VAL A 6 0.52 -5.74 11.16
N THR A 7 0.41 -5.36 9.89
CA THR A 7 -0.83 -5.45 9.10
C THR A 7 -1.38 -6.88 9.07
N THR A 8 -0.53 -7.86 8.74
CA THR A 8 -0.92 -9.28 8.72
C THR A 8 -1.37 -9.75 10.10
N ARG A 9 -0.64 -9.38 11.15
CA ARG A 9 -0.97 -9.75 12.53
C ARG A 9 -2.32 -9.18 12.96
N CYS A 10 -2.58 -7.91 12.68
CA CYS A 10 -3.85 -7.25 12.99
C CYS A 10 -5.03 -7.93 12.29
N CYS A 11 -4.89 -8.29 11.00
CA CYS A 11 -5.94 -9.02 10.29
C CYS A 11 -6.23 -10.38 10.93
N LEU A 12 -5.18 -11.15 11.26
CA LEU A 12 -5.35 -12.46 11.91
C LEU A 12 -6.04 -12.34 13.28
N ASP A 13 -5.62 -11.39 14.12
CA ASP A 13 -6.22 -11.16 15.44
C ASP A 13 -7.68 -10.66 15.35
N ALA A 14 -8.03 -9.96 14.26
CA ALA A 14 -9.39 -9.50 13.97
C ALA A 14 -10.27 -10.56 13.26
N GLY A 15 -9.74 -11.73 12.94
CA GLY A 15 -10.45 -12.75 12.16
C GLY A 15 -10.71 -12.37 10.70
N ILE A 16 -9.96 -11.40 10.16
CA ILE A 16 -10.00 -10.99 8.75
C ILE A 16 -9.12 -11.96 7.94
N PRO A 17 -9.68 -12.66 6.93
CA PRO A 17 -8.89 -13.55 6.09
C PRO A 17 -7.78 -12.81 5.34
N ILE A 18 -6.58 -13.39 5.35
CA ILE A 18 -5.48 -12.94 4.48
C ILE A 18 -5.68 -13.54 3.10
N ARG A 19 -5.62 -12.69 2.06
CA ARG A 19 -5.73 -13.12 0.68
C ARG A 19 -4.55 -14.00 0.28
N ASP A 20 -4.83 -15.08 -0.45
CA ASP A 20 -3.82 -16.05 -0.88
C ASP A 20 -3.54 -16.02 -2.40
N LEU A 21 -2.74 -16.97 -2.88
CA LEU A 21 -2.42 -17.08 -4.32
C LEU A 21 -3.66 -17.45 -5.17
N GLY A 22 -4.63 -18.15 -4.60
CA GLY A 22 -5.90 -18.44 -5.25
C GLY A 22 -6.74 -17.18 -5.41
N ASP A 23 -6.81 -16.33 -4.38
CA ASP A 23 -7.42 -15.00 -4.48
C ASP A 23 -6.74 -14.16 -5.57
N LEU A 24 -5.41 -14.12 -5.58
CA LEU A 24 -4.64 -13.37 -6.59
C LEU A 24 -4.97 -13.84 -8.01
N ARG A 25 -4.96 -15.15 -8.25
CA ARG A 25 -5.29 -15.73 -9.56
C ARG A 25 -6.72 -15.43 -10.01
N ASN A 26 -7.65 -15.32 -9.06
CA ASN A 26 -9.05 -15.01 -9.35
C ASN A 26 -9.33 -13.50 -9.44
N GLY A 27 -8.30 -12.65 -9.42
CA GLY A 27 -8.45 -11.19 -9.46
C GLY A 27 -9.03 -10.61 -8.17
N GLN A 28 -8.93 -11.33 -7.06
CA GLN A 28 -9.45 -10.94 -5.74
C GLN A 28 -8.37 -10.44 -4.78
N ALA A 29 -7.14 -10.26 -5.26
CA ALA A 29 -6.02 -9.70 -4.51
C ALA A 29 -5.06 -8.95 -5.44
N VAL A 30 -4.21 -8.11 -4.85
CA VAL A 30 -3.05 -7.51 -5.50
C VAL A 30 -1.80 -8.05 -4.82
N ALA A 31 -0.78 -8.38 -5.61
CA ALA A 31 0.47 -8.92 -5.09
C ALA A 31 1.18 -7.88 -4.22
N ALA A 32 1.88 -8.33 -3.17
CA ALA A 32 2.58 -7.44 -2.24
C ALA A 32 3.72 -6.64 -2.87
N ASP A 33 4.25 -7.10 -4.01
CA ASP A 33 5.23 -6.40 -4.84
C ASP A 33 4.58 -5.63 -6.01
N ILE A 34 3.27 -5.40 -5.96
CA ILE A 34 2.42 -4.77 -6.99
C ILE A 34 2.20 -5.68 -8.20
N THR A 35 3.28 -6.07 -8.88
CA THR A 35 3.22 -6.74 -10.19
C THR A 35 3.09 -8.26 -10.10
N GLY A 36 3.46 -8.88 -8.97
CA GLY A 36 3.55 -10.34 -8.85
C GLY A 36 4.81 -10.95 -9.49
N GLU A 37 5.71 -10.13 -10.04
CA GLU A 37 6.95 -10.59 -10.68
C GLU A 37 7.84 -11.40 -9.72
N ARG A 38 7.92 -10.99 -8.45
CA ARG A 38 8.72 -11.72 -7.44
C ARG A 38 8.09 -13.04 -7.07
N LEU A 39 6.76 -13.13 -7.04
CA LEU A 39 6.07 -14.39 -6.78
C LEU A 39 6.34 -15.38 -7.92
N ALA A 40 6.17 -14.93 -9.17
CA ALA A 40 6.45 -15.75 -10.35
C ALA A 40 7.93 -16.18 -10.40
N SER A 41 8.87 -15.25 -10.16
CA SER A 41 10.31 -15.54 -10.14
C SER A 41 10.72 -16.52 -9.04
N ALA A 42 9.95 -16.59 -7.95
CA ALA A 42 10.16 -17.55 -6.88
C ALA A 42 9.48 -18.92 -7.14
N GLY A 43 8.85 -19.11 -8.30
CA GLY A 43 8.21 -20.35 -8.72
C GLY A 43 6.79 -20.55 -8.18
N PHE A 44 6.15 -19.49 -7.68
CA PHE A 44 4.73 -19.55 -7.30
C PHE A 44 3.83 -19.42 -8.53
N ASP A 45 2.62 -19.98 -8.42
CA ASP A 45 1.55 -19.84 -9.43
C ASP A 45 1.00 -18.41 -9.39
N ALA A 46 1.73 -17.48 -10.02
CA ALA A 46 1.37 -16.08 -10.17
C ALA A 46 1.64 -15.65 -11.62
N SER A 47 0.68 -14.96 -12.22
CA SER A 47 0.83 -14.32 -13.52
C SER A 47 1.14 -12.84 -13.31
N PRO A 48 2.36 -12.38 -13.62
CA PRO A 48 2.68 -10.98 -13.43
C PRO A 48 1.78 -10.05 -14.25
N VAL A 49 1.47 -8.89 -13.68
CA VAL A 49 0.68 -7.82 -14.29
C VAL A 49 1.46 -6.52 -14.25
N THR A 50 1.03 -5.55 -15.06
CA THR A 50 1.56 -4.18 -15.02
C THR A 50 1.13 -3.45 -13.75
N GLU A 51 1.85 -2.39 -13.38
CA GLU A 51 1.45 -1.52 -12.26
C GLU A 51 0.07 -0.88 -12.47
N ASP A 52 -0.28 -0.57 -13.72
CA ASP A 52 -1.58 0.01 -14.09
C ASP A 52 -2.73 -0.98 -13.86
N GLU A 53 -2.53 -2.25 -14.27
CA GLU A 53 -3.50 -3.33 -14.04
C GLU A 53 -3.66 -3.63 -12.55
N ALA A 54 -2.55 -3.66 -11.79
CA ALA A 54 -2.56 -3.84 -10.35
C ALA A 54 -3.30 -2.71 -9.63
N ALA A 55 -3.05 -1.46 -10.02
CA ALA A 55 -3.71 -0.28 -9.45
C ALA A 55 -5.22 -0.28 -9.75
N THR A 56 -5.60 -0.58 -11.00
CA THR A 56 -7.00 -0.70 -11.41
C THR A 56 -7.70 -1.82 -10.62
N SER A 57 -7.05 -2.97 -10.46
CA SER A 57 -7.56 -4.08 -9.67
C SER A 57 -7.75 -3.70 -8.20
N LEU A 58 -6.83 -2.95 -7.60
CA LEU A 58 -6.97 -2.47 -6.22
C LEU A 58 -8.18 -1.56 -6.04
N VAL A 59 -8.40 -0.63 -6.99
CA VAL A 59 -9.58 0.25 -6.98
C VAL A 59 -10.85 -0.56 -7.09
N GLU A 60 -10.94 -1.50 -8.03
CA GLU A 60 -12.13 -2.35 -8.19
C GLU A 60 -12.40 -3.19 -6.94
N LEU A 61 -11.36 -3.77 -6.33
CA LEU A 61 -11.50 -4.51 -5.07
C LEU A 61 -12.00 -3.64 -3.92
N SER A 62 -11.54 -2.38 -3.86
CA SER A 62 -11.95 -1.46 -2.82
C SER A 62 -13.44 -1.11 -2.86
N ARG A 63 -14.10 -1.21 -4.02
CA ARG A 63 -15.55 -0.98 -4.17
C ARG A 63 -16.40 -1.96 -3.36
N PHE A 64 -15.86 -3.14 -3.05
CA PHE A 64 -16.55 -4.18 -2.28
C PHE A 64 -16.30 -4.08 -0.77
N HIS A 65 -15.52 -3.10 -0.31
CA HIS A 65 -15.11 -2.96 1.07
C HIS A 65 -15.28 -1.51 1.54
N ARG A 66 -15.57 -1.35 2.83
CA ARG A 66 -15.66 0.01 3.43
C ARG A 66 -14.29 0.60 3.74
N LEU A 67 -13.28 -0.26 3.90
CA LEU A 67 -11.87 0.10 4.04
C LEU A 67 -11.03 -0.97 3.35
N THR A 68 -10.07 -0.55 2.55
CA THR A 68 -9.06 -1.42 1.95
C THR A 68 -7.69 -0.87 2.34
N VAL A 69 -6.84 -1.75 2.88
CA VAL A 69 -5.48 -1.43 3.30
C VAL A 69 -4.51 -2.24 2.44
N PHE A 70 -3.56 -1.56 1.80
CA PHE A 70 -2.51 -2.17 1.01
C PHE A 70 -1.15 -1.76 1.58
N GLU A 71 -0.32 -2.74 1.94
CA GLU A 71 1.01 -2.56 2.52
C GLU A 71 2.07 -2.84 1.45
N TYR A 72 2.97 -1.88 1.22
CA TYR A 72 4.08 -2.02 0.28
C TYR A 72 5.43 -1.91 1.01
N PHE A 73 6.00 -3.05 1.39
CA PHE A 73 7.23 -3.12 2.20
C PHE A 73 8.53 -3.10 1.38
N MET A 74 8.44 -3.00 0.05
CA MET A 74 9.62 -3.14 -0.81
C MET A 74 10.58 -1.95 -0.72
N THR A 75 10.06 -0.76 -0.42
CA THR A 75 10.87 0.45 -0.16
C THR A 75 11.80 0.26 1.03
N ASP A 76 11.30 -0.33 2.12
CA ASP A 76 12.09 -0.64 3.31
C ASP A 76 13.17 -1.71 3.04
N LYS A 77 12.77 -2.81 2.39
CA LYS A 77 13.69 -3.90 2.05
C LYS A 77 14.86 -3.44 1.18
N VAL A 78 14.61 -2.53 0.24
CA VAL A 78 15.66 -1.95 -0.61
C VAL A 78 16.46 -0.86 0.12
N GLY A 79 15.83 -0.06 0.97
CA GLY A 79 16.56 0.87 1.85
C GLY A 79 17.63 0.16 2.69
N HIS A 80 17.30 -1.02 3.23
CA HIS A 80 18.26 -1.87 3.94
C HIS A 80 19.41 -2.44 3.09
N SER A 81 19.20 -2.62 1.77
CA SER A 81 20.27 -3.07 0.87
C SER A 81 21.23 -1.92 0.50
N ARG A 82 20.76 -0.67 0.58
CA ARG A 82 21.47 0.55 0.15
C ARG A 82 21.87 0.53 -1.33
N SER A 83 21.14 -0.22 -2.15
CA SER A 83 21.33 -0.30 -3.59
C SER A 83 20.55 0.81 -4.28
N PHE A 84 21.26 1.77 -4.87
CA PHE A 84 20.64 2.89 -5.58
C PHE A 84 19.83 2.41 -6.80
N ASP A 85 20.35 1.44 -7.55
CA ASP A 85 19.68 0.92 -8.75
C ASP A 85 18.38 0.17 -8.40
N ASP A 86 18.40 -0.62 -7.32
CA ASP A 86 17.19 -1.27 -6.81
C ASP A 86 16.19 -0.22 -6.29
N ALA A 87 16.67 0.82 -5.59
CA ALA A 87 15.83 1.88 -5.05
C ALA A 87 15.14 2.65 -6.17
N ARG A 88 15.89 2.97 -7.22
CA ARG A 88 15.36 3.60 -8.44
C ARG A 88 14.29 2.73 -9.09
N THR A 89 14.55 1.43 -9.24
CA THR A 89 13.60 0.50 -9.87
C THR A 89 12.30 0.41 -9.08
N VAL A 90 12.40 0.24 -7.75
CA VAL A 90 11.24 0.20 -6.84
C VAL A 90 10.47 1.52 -6.87
N LEU A 91 11.15 2.66 -6.85
CA LEU A 91 10.50 3.97 -6.93
C LEU A 91 9.78 4.20 -8.25
N MET A 92 10.37 3.81 -9.38
CA MET A 92 9.71 3.95 -10.69
C MET A 92 8.46 3.07 -10.80
N SER A 93 8.50 1.85 -10.24
CA SER A 93 7.32 0.97 -10.19
C SER A 93 6.24 1.56 -9.28
N LEU A 94 6.61 1.99 -8.08
CA LEU A 94 5.69 2.62 -7.13
C LEU A 94 5.07 3.91 -7.69
N ASP A 95 5.84 4.74 -8.38
CA ASP A 95 5.37 5.98 -9.01
C ASP A 95 4.30 5.71 -10.07
N ARG A 96 4.54 4.75 -10.98
CA ARG A 96 3.53 4.32 -11.97
C ARG A 96 2.25 3.82 -11.31
N PHE A 97 2.40 2.93 -10.33
CA PHE A 97 1.27 2.39 -9.57
C PHE A 97 0.45 3.50 -8.90
N LEU A 98 1.11 4.43 -8.18
CA LEU A 98 0.44 5.54 -7.52
C LEU A 98 -0.21 6.52 -8.49
N GLY A 99 0.39 6.75 -9.67
CA GLY A 99 -0.18 7.58 -10.72
C GLY A 99 -1.54 7.05 -11.21
N THR A 100 -1.60 5.76 -11.52
CA THR A 100 -2.84 5.12 -11.95
C THR A 100 -3.82 4.96 -10.79
N LEU A 101 -3.35 4.55 -9.60
CA LEU A 101 -4.20 4.44 -8.41
C LEU A 101 -4.87 5.77 -8.06
N THR A 102 -4.15 6.88 -8.16
CA THR A 102 -4.70 8.23 -7.91
C THR A 102 -5.75 8.59 -8.97
N THR A 103 -5.48 8.30 -10.24
CA THR A 103 -6.39 8.61 -11.35
C THR A 103 -7.68 7.80 -11.26
N GLU A 104 -7.56 6.49 -11.05
CA GLU A 104 -8.70 5.57 -10.95
C GLU A 104 -9.51 5.80 -9.66
N SER A 105 -8.85 6.07 -8.53
CA SER A 105 -9.56 6.42 -7.28
C SER A 105 -10.40 7.69 -7.45
N ARG A 106 -9.88 8.72 -8.13
CA ARG A 106 -10.65 9.93 -8.44
C ARG A 106 -11.85 9.64 -9.34
N ARG A 107 -11.67 8.83 -10.38
CA ARG A 107 -12.76 8.43 -11.30
C ARG A 107 -13.84 7.63 -10.59
N ALA A 108 -13.45 6.78 -9.65
CA ALA A 108 -14.34 5.93 -8.88
C ALA A 108 -14.97 6.63 -7.66
N GLU A 109 -14.67 7.92 -7.43
CA GLU A 109 -15.09 8.69 -6.25
C GLU A 109 -14.67 8.04 -4.91
N ILE A 110 -13.51 7.37 -4.91
CA ILE A 110 -12.92 6.74 -3.73
C ILE A 110 -11.93 7.69 -3.09
N THR A 111 -11.94 7.76 -1.76
CA THR A 111 -10.92 8.51 -1.01
C THR A 111 -9.68 7.65 -0.84
N LEU A 112 -8.59 8.05 -1.48
CA LEU A 112 -7.26 7.45 -1.37
C LEU A 112 -6.44 8.18 -0.30
N LEU A 113 -5.86 7.39 0.61
CA LEU A 113 -4.85 7.86 1.55
C LEU A 113 -3.51 7.18 1.22
N VAL A 114 -2.43 7.96 1.16
CA VAL A 114 -1.06 7.45 0.96
C VAL A 114 -0.17 8.00 2.06
N THR A 115 0.49 7.11 2.79
CA THR A 115 1.46 7.47 3.82
C THR A 115 2.50 6.37 4.00
N SER A 116 3.47 6.59 4.89
CA SER A 116 4.49 5.62 5.28
C SER A 116 4.53 5.53 6.80
N ASP A 117 4.89 4.39 7.36
CA ASP A 117 5.06 4.23 8.79
C ASP A 117 6.39 4.82 9.30
N HIS A 118 7.41 4.88 8.43
CA HIS A 118 8.69 5.55 8.70
C HIS A 118 9.44 5.93 7.40
N GLY A 119 10.59 6.60 7.56
CA GLY A 119 11.59 6.80 6.50
C GLY A 119 12.67 5.71 6.49
N ASN A 120 13.29 5.48 5.33
CA ASN A 120 14.44 4.60 5.13
C ASN A 120 15.15 4.95 3.80
N MET A 121 14.53 4.61 2.68
CA MET A 121 15.11 4.63 1.34
C MET A 121 15.51 6.03 0.84
N GLU A 122 14.98 7.10 1.44
CA GLU A 122 15.37 8.48 1.11
C GLU A 122 16.79 8.84 1.55
N ASP A 123 17.40 8.06 2.46
CA ASP A 123 18.80 8.21 2.88
C ASP A 123 19.55 6.87 2.85
N LEU A 124 19.96 6.46 1.66
CA LEU A 124 20.75 5.22 1.44
C LEU A 124 22.17 5.27 2.04
N SER A 125 22.61 6.39 2.63
CA SER A 125 23.90 6.43 3.34
C SER A 125 23.86 5.61 4.64
N ARG A 126 22.66 5.43 5.21
CA ARG A 126 22.42 4.66 6.43
C ARG A 126 21.70 3.36 6.11
N LYS A 127 21.91 2.33 6.94
CA LYS A 127 21.21 1.05 6.82
C LYS A 127 19.92 0.99 7.65
N THR A 128 19.83 1.80 8.68
CA THR A 128 18.69 1.86 9.60
C THR A 128 17.67 2.89 9.14
N HIS A 129 16.46 2.80 9.69
CA HIS A 129 15.40 3.79 9.44
C HIS A 129 15.84 5.19 9.84
N THR A 130 15.20 6.18 9.25
CA THR A 130 15.42 7.60 9.56
C THR A 130 14.34 8.13 10.50
N ARG A 131 14.51 9.36 10.97
CA ARG A 131 13.47 10.13 11.67
C ARG A 131 12.87 11.22 10.79
N ASN A 132 13.05 11.10 9.47
CA ASN A 132 12.46 12.05 8.54
C ASN A 132 10.94 11.95 8.60
N PRO A 133 10.22 13.07 8.42
CA PRO A 133 8.77 13.03 8.29
C PRO A 133 8.38 12.20 7.06
N VAL A 134 7.25 11.52 7.18
CA VAL A 134 6.65 10.72 6.11
C VAL A 134 5.58 11.55 5.38
N PRO A 135 5.34 11.30 4.09
CA PRO A 135 4.23 11.94 3.40
C PRO A 135 2.90 11.49 4.00
N PHE A 136 1.90 12.38 4.00
CA PHE A 136 0.51 12.02 4.19
C PHE A 136 -0.32 12.72 3.11
N ILE A 137 -0.88 11.94 2.20
CA ILE A 137 -1.61 12.43 1.03
C ILE A 137 -3.05 11.91 1.14
N ALA A 138 -4.03 12.80 1.03
CA ALA A 138 -5.44 12.46 0.94
C ALA A 138 -6.02 13.01 -0.37
N VAL A 139 -6.71 12.16 -1.14
CA VAL A 139 -7.34 12.52 -2.41
C VAL A 139 -8.73 11.89 -2.48
N GLY A 140 -9.75 12.67 -2.83
CA GLY A 140 -11.12 12.19 -3.03
C GLY A 140 -12.14 12.89 -2.11
N PRO A 141 -13.39 12.40 -2.09
CA PRO A 141 -14.51 13.10 -1.44
C PRO A 141 -14.31 13.41 0.05
N ALA A 142 -13.70 12.49 0.79
CA ALA A 142 -13.46 12.65 2.22
C ALA A 142 -12.10 13.29 2.56
N ALA A 143 -11.30 13.69 1.56
CA ALA A 143 -9.98 14.28 1.79
C ALA A 143 -9.97 15.48 2.78
N PRO A 144 -10.98 16.38 2.79
CA PRO A 144 -11.03 17.47 3.77
C PRO A 144 -11.08 17.02 5.24
N LEU A 145 -11.53 15.79 5.53
CA LEU A 145 -11.62 15.25 6.90
C LEU A 145 -10.24 14.89 7.48
N PHE A 146 -9.19 14.91 6.66
CA PHE A 146 -7.84 14.52 7.08
C PHE A 146 -6.89 15.72 7.22
N GLY A 147 -7.41 16.96 7.21
CA GLY A 147 -6.61 18.18 7.27
C GLY A 147 -5.79 18.34 8.57
N ASP A 148 -6.25 17.75 9.67
CA ASP A 148 -5.63 17.85 10.99
C ASP A 148 -4.67 16.68 11.31
N VAL A 149 -4.45 15.75 10.38
CA VAL A 149 -3.52 14.63 10.57
C VAL A 149 -2.08 15.16 10.61
N ALA A 150 -1.46 15.12 11.79
CA ALA A 150 -0.10 15.61 12.01
C ALA A 150 0.90 14.49 12.33
N SER A 151 0.41 13.31 12.70
CA SER A 151 1.22 12.15 13.07
C SER A 151 0.52 10.84 12.70
N ILE A 152 1.27 9.74 12.74
CA ILE A 152 0.72 8.39 12.52
C ILE A 152 -0.38 8.01 13.52
N LEU A 153 -0.36 8.62 14.72
CA LEU A 153 -1.39 8.40 15.74
C LEU A 153 -2.76 8.96 15.34
N ASP A 154 -2.77 9.95 14.45
CA ASP A 154 -3.98 10.64 14.01
C ASP A 154 -4.65 9.93 12.82
N VAL A 155 -3.92 9.04 12.13
CA VAL A 155 -4.39 8.35 10.91
C VAL A 155 -5.59 7.44 11.21
N THR A 156 -5.51 6.56 12.21
CA THR A 156 -6.61 5.64 12.54
C THR A 156 -7.86 6.39 13.02
N PRO A 157 -7.78 7.33 13.99
CA PRO A 157 -8.93 8.14 14.38
C PRO A 157 -9.58 8.88 13.21
N ALA A 158 -8.80 9.48 12.32
CA ALA A 158 -9.31 10.19 11.15
C ALA A 158 -10.04 9.25 10.17
N ILE A 159 -9.50 8.06 9.91
CA ILE A 159 -10.17 7.03 9.09
C ILE A 159 -11.50 6.62 9.74
N VAL A 160 -11.51 6.35 11.06
CA VAL A 160 -12.72 5.94 11.76
C VAL A 160 -13.79 7.03 11.71
N ALA A 161 -13.41 8.30 11.89
CA ALA A 161 -14.32 9.44 11.76
C ALA A 161 -14.89 9.53 10.34
N ALA A 162 -14.03 9.49 9.31
CA ALA A 162 -14.44 9.58 7.90
C ALA A 162 -15.36 8.44 7.47
N LEU A 163 -15.19 7.24 8.03
CA LEU A 163 -16.11 6.14 7.79
C LEU A 163 -17.42 6.36 8.56
N SER A 164 -17.35 6.72 9.84
CA SER A 164 -18.53 6.82 10.72
C SER A 164 -19.50 7.93 10.33
N ASP A 165 -18.99 9.02 9.75
CA ASP A 165 -19.82 10.05 9.14
C ASP A 165 -20.53 9.47 7.91
N ARG A 166 -21.86 9.40 8.00
CA ARG A 166 -22.70 9.12 6.83
C ARG A 166 -22.69 10.35 5.94
N LEU A 167 -21.69 10.46 5.07
CA LEU A 167 -21.77 11.31 3.88
C LEU A 167 -22.91 10.81 2.98
#